data_AF-A0A9Q8MTN6-F1
#
_entry.id   AF-A0A9Q8MTN6-F1
#
_cell.length_a   1.000
_cell.length_b   1.000
_cell.length_c   1.000
_cell.angle_alpha   90.00
_cell.angle_beta   90.00
_cell.angle_gamma   90.00
#
_symmetry.space_group_name_H-M   'P 1'
#
loop_
_entity.id
_entity.type
_entity.pdbx_description
1 polymer ?
#
loop_
_entity_poly.entity_id
_entity_poly.type
_entity_poly.pdbx_seq_one_letter_code
_entity_poly.pdbx_strand_id
1 'polypeptide(L)'
;MEIKRGVYVEKASIDQTLLNLKRTRSHLINAFDNTNEKSNVISDIDNLVSYLKQTDDINQTHVDNKIRIIKGEIDCSMHCFMNAMKSIS
;
A
#
# COMPACT_ATOMS: atom_id res chain seq x y z
N MET A 1 6.82 -35.78 -15.48
CA MET A 1 5.63 -35.21 -14.81
C MET A 1 6.02 -33.80 -14.41
N GLU A 2 5.64 -32.80 -15.21
CA GLU A 2 6.04 -31.41 -15.03
C GLU A 2 5.23 -30.79 -13.89
N ILE A 3 5.89 -30.50 -12.77
CA ILE A 3 5.31 -29.72 -11.69
C ILE A 3 5.36 -28.26 -12.11
N LYS A 4 4.23 -27.75 -12.62
CA LYS A 4 4.02 -26.30 -12.77
C LYS A 4 4.13 -25.67 -11.38
N ARG A 5 5.29 -25.09 -11.05
CA ARG A 5 5.48 -24.23 -9.89
C ARG A 5 4.73 -22.92 -10.14
N GLY A 6 3.43 -22.91 -9.89
CA GLY A 6 2.73 -21.67 -9.54
C GLY A 6 3.35 -21.16 -8.25
N VAL A 7 3.75 -19.89 -8.25
CA VAL A 7 4.30 -19.23 -7.05
C VAL A 7 3.12 -19.04 -6.09
N TYR A 8 2.85 -20.03 -5.24
CA TYR A 8 1.86 -19.90 -4.18
C TYR A 8 2.40 -18.88 -3.19
N VAL A 9 1.79 -17.69 -3.16
CA VAL A 9 2.04 -16.73 -2.09
C VAL A 9 1.41 -17.29 -0.83
N GLU A 10 2.22 -17.48 0.22
CA GLU A 10 1.71 -18.00 1.48
C GLU A 10 0.63 -17.06 2.04
N LYS A 11 -0.52 -17.63 2.41
CA LYS A 11 -1.66 -16.90 2.99
C LYS A 11 -1.25 -15.98 4.13
N ALA A 12 -0.30 -16.40 4.97
CA ALA A 12 0.26 -15.59 6.05
C ALA A 12 0.92 -14.29 5.56
N SER A 13 1.61 -14.32 4.41
CA SER A 13 2.22 -13.14 3.79
C SER A 13 1.16 -12.14 3.31
N ILE A 14 0.06 -12.64 2.75
CA ILE A 14 -1.07 -11.83 2.30
C ILE A 14 -1.80 -11.19 3.49
N ASP A 15 -2.05 -11.96 4.54
CA ASP A 15 -2.69 -11.46 5.77
C ASP A 15 -1.85 -10.35 6.42
N GLN A 16 -0.52 -10.52 6.45
CA GLN A 16 0.39 -9.49 6.95
C GLN A 16 0.39 -8.25 6.06
N THR A 17 0.35 -8.43 4.73
CA THR A 17 0.27 -7.33 3.77
C THR A 17 -1.03 -6.54 3.94
N LEU A 18 -2.17 -7.23 4.07
CA LEU A 18 -3.47 -6.62 4.35
C LEU A 18 -3.47 -5.84 5.66
N LEU A 19 -2.87 -6.39 6.72
CA LEU A 19 -2.76 -5.72 8.01
C LEU A 19 -1.93 -4.43 7.90
N ASN A 20 -0.80 -4.49 7.20
CA ASN A 20 0.07 -3.33 6.98
C ASN A 20 -0.65 -2.25 6.17
N LEU A 21 -1.33 -2.60 5.09
CA LEU A 21 -2.10 -1.66 4.26
C LEU A 21 -3.20 -0.95 5.07
N LYS A 22 -3.95 -1.68 5.90
CA LYS A 22 -4.97 -1.10 6.79
C LYS A 22 -4.36 -0.12 7.80
N ARG A 23 -3.23 -0.47 8.40
CA ARG A 23 -2.51 0.42 9.33
C ARG A 23 -2.02 1.68 8.62
N THR A 24 -1.38 1.54 7.46
CA THR A 24 -0.91 2.67 6.66
C THR A 24 -2.07 3.61 6.30
N ARG A 25 -3.20 3.05 5.82
CA ARG A 25 -4.42 3.84 5.56
C ARG A 25 -4.87 4.63 6.78
N SER A 26 -4.97 3.98 7.94
CA SER A 26 -5.39 4.64 9.19
C SER A 26 -4.42 5.74 9.60
N HIS A 27 -3.11 5.51 9.51
CA HIS A 27 -2.11 6.51 9.86
C HIS A 27 -2.17 7.73 8.94
N LEU A 28 -2.30 7.49 7.63
CA LEU A 28 -2.43 8.58 6.66
C LEU A 28 -3.71 9.38 6.90
N ILE A 29 -4.85 8.75 7.13
CA ILE A 29 -6.10 9.48 7.41
C ILE A 29 -5.99 10.33 8.67
N ASN A 30 -5.45 9.75 9.75
CA ASN A 30 -5.31 10.45 11.03
C ASN A 30 -4.29 11.58 10.96
N ALA A 31 -3.21 11.44 10.19
CA ALA A 31 -2.19 12.47 10.06
C ALA A 31 -2.71 13.77 9.43
N PHE A 32 -3.82 13.69 8.70
CA PHE A 32 -4.45 14.83 8.03
C PHE A 32 -5.88 15.08 8.52
N ASP A 33 -6.24 14.64 9.74
CA ASP A 33 -7.56 14.83 10.34
C ASP A 33 -8.72 14.47 9.40
N ASN A 34 -8.59 13.36 8.65
CA ASN A 34 -9.53 12.89 7.64
C ASN A 34 -9.70 13.78 6.39
N THR A 35 -8.95 14.86 6.25
CA THR A 35 -9.06 15.76 5.07
C THR A 35 -8.48 15.16 3.79
N ASN A 36 -7.70 14.08 3.89
CA ASN A 36 -7.05 13.38 2.77
C ASN A 36 -7.72 12.06 2.39
N GLU A 37 -8.95 11.79 2.86
CA GLU A 37 -9.67 10.54 2.60
C GLU A 37 -9.79 10.22 1.10
N LYS A 38 -9.86 11.26 0.26
CA LYS A 38 -9.96 11.14 -1.21
C LYS A 38 -8.62 11.21 -1.94
N SER A 39 -7.50 11.05 -1.24
CA SER A 39 -6.18 11.07 -1.89
C SER A 39 -5.96 9.81 -2.75
N ASN A 40 -5.09 9.95 -3.75
CA ASN A 40 -4.71 8.84 -4.63
C ASN A 40 -4.09 7.68 -3.84
N VAL A 41 -3.24 7.98 -2.86
CA VAL A 41 -2.63 6.99 -1.96
C VAL A 41 -3.69 6.17 -1.22
N ILE A 42 -4.71 6.82 -0.65
CA ILE A 42 -5.79 6.11 0.05
C ILE A 42 -6.59 5.24 -0.92
N SER A 43 -6.89 5.77 -2.10
CA SER A 43 -7.60 5.03 -3.16
C SER A 43 -6.81 3.80 -3.63
N ASP A 44 -5.50 3.94 -3.83
CA ASP A 44 -4.63 2.82 -4.23
C ASP A 44 -4.49 1.76 -3.14
N ILE A 45 -4.44 2.17 -1.86
CA ILE A 45 -4.48 1.24 -0.74
C ILE A 45 -5.82 0.48 -0.71
N ASP A 46 -6.95 1.18 -0.85
CA ASP A 46 -8.28 0.56 -0.83
C ASP A 46 -8.47 -0.43 -2.01
N ASN A 47 -8.01 -0.04 -3.21
CA ASN A 47 -8.01 -0.90 -4.38
C ASN A 47 -7.16 -2.16 -4.18
N LEU A 48 -5.94 -2.02 -3.63
CA LEU A 48 -5.05 -3.16 -3.37
C LEU A 48 -5.63 -4.09 -2.30
N VAL A 49 -6.22 -3.53 -1.23
CA VAL A 49 -6.92 -4.32 -0.21
C VAL A 49 -8.09 -5.09 -0.82
N SER A 50 -8.86 -4.46 -1.71
CA SER A 50 -9.97 -5.13 -2.41
C SER A 50 -9.47 -6.29 -3.27
N TYR A 51 -8.42 -6.08 -4.06
CA TYR A 51 -7.79 -7.10 -4.90
C TYR A 51 -7.32 -8.31 -4.09
N LEU A 52 -6.61 -8.07 -2.99
CA LEU A 52 -6.06 -9.10 -2.10
C LEU A 52 -7.14 -9.90 -1.36
N LYS A 53 -8.35 -9.36 -1.19
CA LYS A 53 -9.48 -10.06 -0.55
C LYS A 53 -10.31 -10.91 -1.52
N GLN A 54 -10.32 -10.54 -2.80
CA GLN A 54 -11.24 -11.12 -3.80
C GLN A 54 -10.59 -12.25 -4.63
N THR A 55 -9.27 -12.34 -4.63
CA THR A 55 -8.54 -13.18 -5.58
C THR A 55 -7.85 -14.33 -4.86
N ASP A 56 -8.17 -15.56 -5.24
CA ASP A 56 -7.50 -16.77 -4.73
C ASP A 56 -6.12 -16.99 -5.37
N ASP A 57 -5.93 -16.50 -6.61
CA ASP A 57 -4.65 -16.53 -7.33
C ASP A 57 -4.02 -15.13 -7.37
N ILE A 58 -3.17 -14.85 -6.38
CA ILE A 58 -2.57 -13.54 -6.21
C ILE A 58 -1.35 -13.40 -7.11
N ASN A 59 -1.41 -12.45 -8.03
CA ASN A 59 -0.27 -12.05 -8.84
C ASN A 59 0.68 -11.20 -7.99
N GLN A 60 1.73 -11.84 -7.46
CA GLN A 60 2.70 -11.16 -6.58
C GLN A 60 3.40 -9.99 -7.27
N THR A 61 3.72 -10.09 -8.57
CA THR A 61 4.33 -8.98 -9.32
C THR A 61 3.42 -7.76 -9.37
N HIS A 62 2.11 -7.97 -9.52
CA HIS A 62 1.14 -6.88 -9.46
C HIS A 62 1.10 -6.24 -8.07
N VAL A 63 1.04 -7.06 -7.01
CA VAL A 63 1.05 -6.61 -5.61
C VAL A 63 2.29 -5.79 -5.30
N ASP A 64 3.48 -6.31 -5.64
CA ASP A 64 4.76 -5.65 -5.42
C ASP A 64 4.84 -4.30 -6.15
N ASN A 65 4.37 -4.26 -7.40
CA ASN A 65 4.34 -3.01 -8.17
C ASN A 65 3.40 -1.97 -7.55
N LYS A 66 2.22 -2.39 -7.06
CA LYS A 66 1.27 -1.51 -6.37
C LYS A 66 1.85 -1.00 -5.05
N ILE A 67 2.48 -1.85 -4.25
CA ILE A 67 3.18 -1.44 -3.02
C ILE A 67 4.29 -0.44 -3.32
N ARG A 68 5.07 -0.66 -4.39
CA ARG A 68 6.14 0.25 -4.81
C ARG A 68 5.61 1.65 -5.16
N ILE A 69 4.49 1.72 -5.88
CA ILE A 69 3.85 3.00 -6.23
C ILE A 69 3.38 3.72 -4.97
N ILE A 70 2.63 3.04 -4.09
CA ILE A 70 2.14 3.61 -2.83
C ILE A 70 3.30 4.16 -1.98
N LYS A 71 4.39 3.40 -1.84
CA LYS A 71 5.59 3.86 -1.11
C LYS A 71 6.20 5.12 -1.75
N GLY A 72 6.35 5.14 -3.08
CA GLY A 72 6.90 6.28 -3.79
C GLY A 72 6.08 7.57 -3.60
N GLU A 73 4.76 7.47 -3.60
CA GLU A 73 3.89 8.64 -3.35
C GLU A 73 4.00 9.16 -1.92
N ILE A 74 4.09 8.25 -0.94
CA ILE A 74 4.31 8.61 0.47
C ILE A 74 5.68 9.27 0.65
N ASP A 75 6.73 8.69 0.08
CA ASP A 75 8.10 9.22 0.18
C ASP A 75 8.22 10.61 -0.45
N CYS A 76 7.57 10.83 -1.60
CA CYS A 76 7.48 12.15 -2.24
C CYS A 76 6.79 13.17 -1.31
N SER A 77 5.66 12.78 -0.70
CA SER A 77 4.91 13.64 0.23
C SER A 77 5.74 13.98 1.47
N MET A 78 6.45 13.00 2.03
CA MET A 78 7.35 13.20 3.18
C MET A 78 8.54 14.10 2.83
N HIS A 79 9.10 13.97 1.63
CA HIS A 79 10.17 14.84 1.16
C HIS A 79 9.70 16.31 1.09
N CYS A 80 8.52 16.56 0.50
CA CYS A 80 7.91 17.89 0.46
C CYS A 80 7.65 18.45 1.86
N PHE A 81 7.09 17.64 2.76
CA PHE A 81 6.85 18.02 4.16
C PHE A 81 8.15 18.39 4.88
N MET A 82 9.18 17.56 4.78
CA MET A 82 10.48 17.82 5.39
C MET A 82 11.13 19.11 4.88
N ASN A 83 11.02 19.39 3.57
CA ASN A 83 11.55 20.63 3.01
C ASN A 83 10.78 21.85 3.53
N ALA A 84 9.45 21.77 3.58
CA ALA A 84 8.62 22.84 4.16
C ALA A 84 8.99 23.10 5.63
N MET A 85 9.15 22.04 6.43
CA MET A 85 9.57 22.13 7.83
C MET A 85 10.96 22.78 7.98
N LYS A 86 11.92 22.43 7.12
CA LYS A 86 13.24 23.07 7.10
C LYS A 86 13.17 24.55 6.74
N SER A 87 12.25 24.96 5.87
CA SER A 87 12.10 26.36 5.47
C SER A 87 11.53 27.26 6.58
N ILE A 88 10.90 26.68 7.59
CA ILE A 88 10.34 27.41 8.74
C ILE A 88 11.12 27.20 10.05
N SER A 89 12.24 26.46 10.00
CA SER A 89 13.17 26.23 11.12
C SER A 89 14.33 27.21 11.07
#